data_AF-A0A2H3J143-F1
#
_entry.id   AF-A0A2H3J143-F1
#
_cell.length_a   1.000
_cell.length_b   1.000
_cell.length_c   1.000
_cell.angle_alpha   90.00
_cell.angle_beta   90.00
_cell.angle_gamma   90.00
#
_symmetry.space_group_name_H-M   'P 1'
#
loop_
_entity.id
_entity.type
_entity.pdbx_description
1 polymer ?
#
loop_
_entity_poly.entity_id
_entity_poly.type
_entity_poly.pdbx_seq_one_letter_code
_entity_poly.pdbx_strand_id
1 'polypeptide(L)'
;MQGILATVVSLSYLAHSHAAPHEKRSSNYISSCGTTWMARDDVSSNNGELPRRGYLTAVAEFCEQANGHIVPAGDYLSLATRVFLDGGGDPSTNGIPGYVYFEVHNKQSSASHTVDVNNCTSYLQELSNDNSECWGSEHSDTKGGTWQVGSDAISYHALGESVPPAQDAVDKLYTNGAVSTLGGSGTVALSPFPLTFTSDVIPLPCHSHNDYTRDIPLYDALSTGCMSVEADVWLHSGNLRVAHTDPGNSGPTIQDLYINPLLALLDAQNPNGGNRNGVYPQSSSQSLVLLIDFKSDGTTTWDAVYTALQPLRDAGYLSYWYGSEFVSRPITIVASGNAPLAQATNTTANPHHDIFMDSRVNESLDGYDTSNTYYASADFESAITSSGSAPLSSPNQQKLTGQLIAGHTKGFLVRYWDIPSTDLWQELVDAGVDRLNVDDLNAVAGIDFHLSS
;
A
#
# COMPACT_ATOMS: atom_id res chain seq x y z
N MET A 1 59.76 43.23 1.85
CA MET A 1 59.42 42.01 1.09
C MET A 1 57.96 41.69 1.39
N GLN A 2 57.06 42.13 0.51
CA GLN A 2 55.62 41.88 0.60
C GLN A 2 55.32 40.49 0.03
N GLY A 3 54.67 39.64 0.82
CA GLY A 3 54.13 38.35 0.37
C GLY A 3 52.75 38.56 -0.24
N ILE A 4 52.60 38.14 -1.50
CA ILE A 4 51.34 38.17 -2.24
C ILE A 4 50.58 36.88 -1.94
N LEU A 5 49.39 36.99 -1.33
CA LEU A 5 48.39 35.92 -1.27
C LEU A 5 47.74 35.79 -2.65
N ALA A 6 47.82 34.61 -3.26
CA ALA A 6 47.00 34.23 -4.41
C ALA A 6 45.78 33.46 -3.90
N THR A 7 44.61 34.07 -4.07
CA THR A 7 43.29 33.47 -3.78
C THR A 7 42.92 32.55 -4.95
N VAL A 8 42.86 31.24 -4.70
CA VAL A 8 42.31 30.28 -5.66
C VAL A 8 40.80 30.24 -5.47
N VAL A 9 40.08 30.77 -6.46
CA VAL A 9 38.63 30.61 -6.59
C VAL A 9 38.37 29.22 -7.16
N SER A 10 37.94 28.29 -6.31
CA SER A 10 37.41 27.01 -6.77
C SER A 10 36.01 27.23 -7.33
N LEU A 11 35.85 27.09 -8.65
CA LEU A 11 34.54 26.91 -9.28
C LEU A 11 33.96 25.58 -8.79
N SER A 12 32.98 25.65 -7.90
CA SER A 12 32.08 24.53 -7.62
C SER A 12 31.17 24.33 -8.82
N TYR A 13 31.54 23.38 -9.69
CA TYR A 13 30.58 22.75 -10.58
C TYR A 13 29.56 22.00 -9.71
N LEU A 14 28.29 22.41 -9.80
CA LEU A 14 27.15 21.61 -9.35
C LEU A 14 27.12 20.35 -10.22
N ALA A 15 27.73 19.27 -9.73
CA ALA A 15 27.46 17.94 -10.24
C ALA A 15 25.99 17.65 -9.94
N HIS A 16 25.18 17.58 -10.99
CA HIS A 16 23.85 16.98 -10.92
C HIS A 16 24.10 15.51 -10.55
N SER A 17 23.88 15.16 -9.29
CA SER A 17 23.92 13.78 -8.85
C SER A 17 22.66 13.08 -9.37
N HIS A 18 22.73 12.61 -10.61
CA HIS A 18 21.82 11.58 -11.08
C HIS A 18 22.05 10.35 -10.20
N ALA A 19 20.98 9.90 -9.52
CA ALA A 19 20.97 8.65 -8.80
C ALA A 19 21.37 7.51 -9.75
N ALA A 20 22.02 6.48 -9.21
CA ALA A 20 22.48 5.35 -10.01
C ALA A 20 21.28 4.73 -10.76
N PRO A 21 21.36 4.63 -12.10
CA PRO A 21 20.34 3.96 -12.90
C PRO A 21 20.17 2.51 -12.45
N HIS A 22 19.00 1.90 -12.65
CA HIS A 22 18.80 0.46 -12.45
C HIS A 22 19.98 -0.25 -13.11
N GLU A 23 20.65 -1.16 -12.39
CA GLU A 23 21.81 -1.85 -12.96
C GLU A 23 21.43 -2.39 -14.32
N LYS A 24 22.22 -2.00 -15.33
CA LYS A 24 22.11 -2.53 -16.68
C LYS A 24 22.07 -4.04 -16.56
N ARG A 25 20.88 -4.64 -16.74
CA ARG A 25 20.70 -6.09 -16.71
C ARG A 25 21.76 -6.66 -17.66
N SER A 26 22.51 -7.65 -17.22
CA SER A 26 23.79 -8.10 -17.81
C SER A 26 23.67 -8.74 -19.21
N SER A 27 22.53 -8.57 -19.89
CA SER A 27 22.24 -9.14 -21.19
C SER A 27 21.47 -8.15 -22.07
N ASN A 28 21.93 -7.97 -23.31
CA ASN A 28 21.23 -7.19 -24.35
C ASN A 28 20.04 -7.97 -24.97
N TYR A 29 19.47 -8.95 -24.26
CA TYR A 29 18.34 -9.74 -24.75
C TYR A 29 17.00 -9.16 -24.24
N ILE A 30 16.22 -8.68 -25.21
CA ILE A 30 14.76 -8.60 -25.36
C ILE A 30 13.93 -8.62 -24.07
N SER A 31 13.21 -7.52 -23.83
CA SER A 31 12.23 -7.35 -22.76
C SER A 31 11.28 -8.53 -22.67
N SER A 32 11.19 -8.99 -21.44
CA SER A 32 10.50 -10.17 -20.97
C SER A 32 8.99 -10.05 -21.06
N CYS A 33 8.36 -11.09 -21.59
CA CYS A 33 7.02 -11.54 -21.18
C CYS A 33 7.04 -11.93 -19.69
N GLY A 34 7.15 -10.94 -18.80
CA GLY A 34 7.17 -11.13 -17.35
C GLY A 34 5.83 -11.61 -16.80
N THR A 35 5.73 -11.73 -15.47
CA THR A 35 4.49 -12.14 -14.78
C THR A 35 3.57 -10.96 -14.44
N THR A 36 4.04 -9.73 -14.64
CA THR A 36 3.37 -8.50 -14.22
C THR A 36 2.52 -7.92 -15.36
N TRP A 37 1.33 -8.50 -15.56
CA TRP A 37 0.36 -7.99 -16.53
C TRP A 37 -0.32 -6.71 -16.06
N MET A 38 -0.71 -5.88 -17.02
CA MET A 38 -1.44 -4.65 -16.81
C MET A 38 -2.53 -4.45 -17.87
N ALA A 39 -3.64 -3.86 -17.46
CA ALA A 39 -4.73 -3.49 -18.36
C ALA A 39 -4.23 -2.55 -19.46
N ARG A 40 -4.62 -2.81 -20.72
CA ARG A 40 -4.22 -1.96 -21.86
C ARG A 40 -4.89 -0.59 -21.79
N ASP A 41 -6.22 -0.61 -21.75
CA ASP A 41 -7.04 0.59 -21.66
C ASP A 41 -7.29 0.95 -20.19
N ASP A 42 -7.71 2.19 -19.92
CA ASP A 42 -8.19 2.55 -18.59
C ASP A 42 -9.43 1.70 -18.26
N VAL A 43 -9.47 1.18 -17.03
CA VAL A 43 -10.58 0.35 -16.54
C VAL A 43 -11.20 1.01 -15.31
N SER A 44 -12.19 0.36 -14.72
CA SER A 44 -12.75 0.80 -13.45
C SER A 44 -13.02 -0.40 -12.55
N SER A 45 -12.60 -0.27 -11.30
CA SER A 45 -12.87 -1.23 -10.23
C SER A 45 -14.01 -0.73 -9.34
N ASN A 46 -14.37 -1.48 -8.29
CA ASN A 46 -15.46 -1.11 -7.39
C ASN A 46 -16.76 -0.85 -8.18
N ASN A 47 -17.16 -1.86 -8.96
CA ASN A 47 -18.36 -1.84 -9.80
C ASN A 47 -18.45 -0.61 -10.75
N GLY A 48 -17.30 -0.18 -11.27
CA GLY A 48 -17.21 0.91 -12.24
C GLY A 48 -17.03 2.31 -11.64
N GLU A 49 -16.91 2.45 -10.32
CA GLU A 49 -16.81 3.75 -9.65
C GLU A 49 -15.37 4.25 -9.49
N LEU A 50 -14.40 3.35 -9.41
CA LEU A 50 -13.00 3.72 -9.19
C LEU A 50 -12.18 3.59 -10.47
N PRO A 51 -11.78 4.70 -11.12
CA PRO A 51 -10.98 4.64 -12.33
C PRO A 51 -9.59 4.08 -12.02
N ARG A 52 -9.09 3.24 -12.94
CA ARG A 52 -7.78 2.61 -12.85
C ARG A 52 -7.01 2.86 -14.14
N ARG A 53 -5.77 3.32 -13.99
CA ARG A 53 -4.92 3.72 -15.11
C ARG A 53 -4.42 2.49 -15.87
N GLY A 54 -4.71 2.44 -17.17
CA GLY A 54 -4.19 1.45 -18.10
C GLY A 54 -2.86 1.86 -18.72
N TYR A 55 -2.27 0.90 -19.44
CA TYR A 55 -1.00 1.04 -20.13
C TYR A 55 -0.98 2.20 -21.14
N LEU A 56 -2.04 2.40 -21.92
CA LEU A 56 -2.07 3.44 -22.95
C LEU A 56 -2.01 4.86 -22.36
N THR A 57 -2.67 5.09 -21.23
CA THR A 57 -2.59 6.35 -20.49
C THR A 57 -1.20 6.53 -19.88
N ALA A 58 -0.63 5.47 -19.30
CA ALA A 58 0.74 5.46 -18.81
C ALA A 58 1.76 5.81 -19.92
N VAL A 59 1.61 5.26 -21.14
CA VAL A 59 2.45 5.60 -22.30
C VAL A 59 2.35 7.08 -22.65
N ALA A 60 1.14 7.63 -22.69
CA ALA A 60 0.93 9.04 -23.04
C ALA A 60 1.64 9.97 -22.05
N GLU A 61 1.45 9.75 -20.74
CA GLU A 61 2.10 10.53 -19.68
C GLU A 61 3.63 10.45 -19.76
N PHE A 62 4.17 9.24 -19.95
CA PHE A 62 5.60 9.04 -20.11
C PHE A 62 6.15 9.78 -21.33
N CYS A 63 5.54 9.60 -22.50
CA CYS A 63 6.04 10.19 -23.74
C CYS A 63 5.90 11.71 -23.77
N GLU A 64 4.90 12.28 -23.11
CA GLU A 64 4.80 13.73 -22.91
C GLU A 64 5.96 14.26 -22.05
N GLN A 65 6.26 13.60 -20.93
CA GLN A 65 7.38 13.97 -20.06
C GLN A 65 8.73 13.77 -20.74
N ALA A 66 8.88 12.69 -21.51
CA ALA A 66 10.12 12.37 -22.21
C ALA A 66 10.35 13.27 -23.44
N ASN A 67 9.34 13.97 -23.94
CA ASN A 67 9.43 14.73 -25.18
C ASN A 67 10.55 15.79 -25.14
N GLY A 68 11.42 15.78 -26.15
CA GLY A 68 12.56 16.68 -26.24
C GLY A 68 13.75 16.31 -25.36
N HIS A 69 13.66 15.26 -24.53
CA HIS A 69 14.81 14.76 -23.79
C HIS A 69 15.87 14.22 -24.76
N ILE A 70 17.12 14.59 -24.51
CA ILE A 70 18.28 14.12 -25.26
C ILE A 70 18.92 12.95 -24.51
N VAL A 71 18.91 11.77 -25.10
CA VAL A 71 19.56 10.56 -24.61
C VAL A 71 20.93 10.43 -25.29
N PRO A 72 22.06 10.62 -24.58
CA PRO A 72 23.40 10.49 -25.15
C PRO A 72 23.68 9.09 -25.73
N ALA A 73 24.72 8.99 -26.55
CA ALA A 73 25.17 7.72 -27.10
C ALA A 73 25.60 6.75 -25.98
N GLY A 74 25.08 5.53 -26.01
CA GLY A 74 25.36 4.48 -25.02
C GLY A 74 24.59 4.64 -23.70
N ASP A 75 23.67 5.60 -23.62
CA ASP A 75 22.92 5.95 -22.41
C ASP A 75 21.43 5.60 -22.55
N TYR A 76 20.65 5.83 -21.49
CA TYR A 76 19.22 5.64 -21.49
C TYR A 76 18.46 6.69 -20.65
N LEU A 77 17.21 6.92 -21.03
CA LEU A 77 16.20 7.58 -20.18
C LEU A 77 15.34 6.50 -19.55
N SER A 78 15.09 6.57 -18.25
CA SER A 78 14.12 5.70 -17.56
C SER A 78 13.24 6.54 -16.66
N LEU A 79 11.93 6.36 -16.78
CA LEU A 79 10.92 6.97 -15.91
C LEU A 79 9.83 5.93 -15.65
N ALA A 80 9.43 5.82 -14.40
CA ALA A 80 8.30 5.00 -14.01
C ALA A 80 7.01 5.84 -13.95
N THR A 81 5.90 5.24 -14.36
CA THR A 81 4.55 5.78 -14.15
C THR A 81 3.67 4.71 -13.53
N ARG A 82 2.57 5.14 -12.92
CA ARG A 82 1.60 4.25 -12.30
C ARG A 82 0.77 3.54 -13.36
N VAL A 83 0.34 2.33 -13.02
CA VAL A 83 -0.56 1.52 -13.85
C VAL A 83 -1.33 0.56 -12.93
N PHE A 84 -2.43 0.01 -13.41
CA PHE A 84 -3.15 -1.05 -12.72
C PHE A 84 -2.66 -2.41 -13.19
N LEU A 85 -2.19 -3.23 -12.24
CA LEU A 85 -1.66 -4.56 -12.48
C LEU A 85 -2.73 -5.60 -12.16
N ASP A 86 -3.23 -6.29 -13.17
CA ASP A 86 -4.31 -7.29 -13.08
C ASP A 86 -3.80 -8.73 -12.99
N GLY A 87 -2.49 -8.96 -13.14
CA GLY A 87 -1.89 -10.30 -13.01
C GLY A 87 -2.34 -11.32 -14.07
N GLY A 88 -3.00 -10.87 -15.15
CA GLY A 88 -3.56 -11.67 -16.23
C GLY A 88 -5.04 -12.03 -16.01
N GLY A 89 -5.69 -11.46 -14.99
CA GLY A 89 -7.11 -11.64 -14.68
C GLY A 89 -8.00 -10.58 -15.35
N ASP A 90 -9.28 -10.55 -14.98
CA ASP A 90 -10.19 -9.48 -15.42
C ASP A 90 -9.87 -8.19 -14.65
N PRO A 91 -9.38 -7.12 -15.31
CA PRO A 91 -8.93 -5.90 -14.65
C PRO A 91 -10.07 -5.09 -14.00
N SER A 92 -11.33 -5.44 -14.23
CA SER A 92 -12.48 -4.85 -13.51
C SER A 92 -12.74 -5.50 -12.15
N THR A 93 -12.25 -6.72 -11.94
CA THR A 93 -12.49 -7.51 -10.72
C THR A 93 -11.23 -8.00 -10.02
N ASN A 94 -10.07 -7.86 -10.67
CA ASN A 94 -8.79 -8.31 -10.17
C ASN A 94 -7.70 -7.31 -10.50
N GLY A 95 -6.98 -6.85 -9.48
CA GLY A 95 -5.72 -6.17 -9.67
C GLY A 95 -5.36 -5.23 -8.53
N ILE A 96 -4.12 -4.73 -8.59
CA ILE A 96 -3.54 -3.81 -7.62
C ILE A 96 -2.90 -2.62 -8.34
N PRO A 97 -2.77 -1.46 -7.66
CA PRO A 97 -1.92 -0.39 -8.14
C PRO A 97 -0.47 -0.86 -8.25
N GLY A 98 0.21 -0.48 -9.32
CA GLY A 98 1.62 -0.75 -9.52
C GLY A 98 2.25 0.25 -10.48
N TYR A 99 3.34 -0.15 -11.10
CA TYR A 99 4.17 0.71 -11.93
C TYR A 99 4.56 0.04 -13.24
N VAL A 100 4.80 0.86 -14.25
CA VAL A 100 5.50 0.49 -15.46
C VAL A 100 6.71 1.40 -15.65
N TYR A 101 7.88 0.80 -15.78
CA TYR A 101 9.11 1.49 -16.13
C TYR A 101 9.20 1.58 -17.64
N PHE A 102 9.18 2.81 -18.15
CA PHE A 102 9.47 3.06 -19.53
C PHE A 102 10.92 3.46 -19.70
N GLU A 103 11.60 2.83 -20.65
CA GLU A 103 13.00 3.14 -20.93
C GLU A 103 13.22 3.44 -22.41
N VAL A 104 13.97 4.50 -22.72
CA VAL A 104 14.49 4.78 -24.06
C VAL A 104 15.99 4.60 -24.07
N HIS A 105 16.47 3.54 -24.71
CA HIS A 105 17.88 3.22 -24.82
C HIS A 105 18.45 3.75 -26.12
N ASN A 106 19.56 4.48 -26.06
CA ASN A 106 20.33 4.86 -27.22
C ASN A 106 21.60 4.00 -27.33
N LYS A 107 21.54 2.94 -28.14
CA LYS A 107 22.63 1.97 -28.31
C LYS A 107 23.68 2.41 -29.33
N GLN A 108 23.53 3.61 -29.90
CA GLN A 108 24.50 4.16 -30.84
C GLN A 108 25.82 4.49 -30.14
N SER A 109 26.90 4.45 -30.90
CA SER A 109 28.25 4.68 -30.37
C SER A 109 28.66 6.15 -30.32
N SER A 110 27.95 7.05 -31.00
CA SER A 110 28.38 8.45 -31.16
C SER A 110 27.27 9.48 -31.30
N ALA A 111 26.08 9.11 -31.81
CA ALA A 111 24.97 10.03 -31.97
C ALA A 111 24.05 10.03 -30.74
N SER A 112 23.58 11.20 -30.33
CA SER A 112 22.49 11.35 -29.37
C SER A 112 21.14 11.08 -30.03
N HIS A 113 20.16 10.69 -29.23
CA HIS A 113 18.76 10.54 -29.63
C HIS A 113 17.91 11.61 -28.93
N THR A 114 17.01 12.25 -29.65
CA THR A 114 16.02 13.15 -29.04
C THR A 114 14.68 12.45 -29.08
N VAL A 115 14.06 12.25 -27.92
CA VAL A 115 12.76 11.61 -27.83
C VAL A 115 11.71 12.54 -28.43
N ASP A 116 10.94 12.02 -29.38
CA ASP A 116 9.78 12.69 -29.97
C ASP A 116 8.52 12.01 -29.47
N VAL A 117 7.56 12.81 -28.96
CA VAL A 117 6.33 12.30 -28.34
C VAL A 117 5.53 11.39 -29.25
N ASN A 118 5.41 11.71 -30.55
CA ASN A 118 4.59 10.92 -31.48
C ASN A 118 5.23 9.56 -31.75
N ASN A 119 6.52 9.54 -32.06
CA ASN A 119 7.27 8.30 -32.26
C ASN A 119 7.30 7.45 -30.98
N CYS A 120 7.58 8.06 -29.84
CA CYS A 120 7.56 7.40 -28.53
C CYS A 120 6.22 6.70 -28.29
N THR A 121 5.12 7.44 -28.47
CA THR A 121 3.76 6.93 -28.29
C THR A 121 3.49 5.76 -29.23
N SER A 122 3.75 5.94 -30.54
CA SER A 122 3.52 4.88 -31.52
C SER A 122 4.32 3.61 -31.20
N TYR A 123 5.61 3.73 -30.88
CA TYR A 123 6.47 2.57 -30.61
C TYR A 123 6.08 1.80 -29.34
N LEU A 124 5.72 2.51 -28.27
CA LEU A 124 5.28 1.84 -27.04
C LEU A 124 3.88 1.23 -27.19
N GLN A 125 3.00 1.82 -28.00
CA GLN A 125 1.68 1.26 -28.28
C GLN A 125 1.75 -0.05 -29.09
N GLU A 126 2.76 -0.24 -29.94
CA GLU A 126 2.98 -1.51 -30.64
C GLU A 126 3.15 -2.70 -29.68
N LEU A 127 3.66 -2.47 -28.45
CA LEU A 127 3.79 -3.53 -27.44
C LEU A 127 2.44 -4.09 -26.97
N SER A 128 1.39 -3.27 -27.08
CA SER A 128 0.02 -3.58 -26.67
C SER A 128 -0.92 -3.87 -27.85
N ASN A 129 -0.38 -4.04 -29.06
CA ASN A 129 -1.19 -4.38 -30.22
C ASN A 129 -1.70 -5.83 -30.11
N ASP A 130 -2.89 -6.13 -30.64
CA ASP A 130 -3.52 -7.46 -30.52
C ASP A 130 -2.74 -8.58 -31.24
N ASN A 131 -1.74 -8.23 -32.06
CA ASN A 131 -0.87 -9.17 -32.77
C ASN A 131 0.49 -9.36 -32.09
N SER A 132 0.71 -8.71 -30.95
CA SER A 132 1.97 -8.71 -30.21
C SER A 132 2.06 -9.98 -29.37
N GLU A 133 3.26 -10.55 -29.27
CA GLU A 133 3.53 -11.67 -28.35
C GLU A 133 3.30 -11.29 -26.86
N CYS A 134 3.23 -9.98 -26.58
CA CYS A 134 3.02 -9.43 -25.25
C CYS A 134 1.55 -9.09 -24.93
N TRP A 135 0.61 -9.44 -25.82
CA TRP A 135 -0.84 -9.26 -25.64
C TRP A 135 -1.56 -10.56 -25.23
N GLY A 136 -2.66 -10.46 -24.48
CA GLY A 136 -3.48 -11.58 -24.02
C GLY A 136 -4.97 -11.47 -24.42
N SER A 137 -5.52 -12.52 -25.04
CA SER A 137 -6.86 -12.49 -25.66
C SER A 137 -8.06 -12.54 -24.73
N GLU A 138 -7.87 -12.94 -23.47
CA GLU A 138 -8.98 -13.16 -22.55
C GLU A 138 -9.47 -11.84 -21.94
N HIS A 139 -8.59 -10.82 -21.82
CA HIS A 139 -8.90 -9.57 -21.13
C HIS A 139 -8.35 -8.28 -21.81
N SER A 140 -7.61 -8.39 -22.92
CA SER A 140 -6.97 -7.27 -23.66
C SER A 140 -5.77 -6.62 -22.95
N ASP A 141 -5.03 -7.39 -22.15
CA ASP A 141 -3.97 -6.91 -21.27
C ASP A 141 -2.58 -6.99 -21.93
N THR A 142 -1.59 -6.32 -21.34
CA THR A 142 -0.21 -6.29 -21.83
C THR A 142 0.81 -6.73 -20.78
N LYS A 143 1.85 -7.44 -21.21
CA LYS A 143 2.99 -7.89 -20.38
C LYS A 143 4.17 -6.90 -20.29
N GLY A 144 4.07 -5.74 -20.96
CA GLY A 144 5.26 -4.94 -21.28
C GLY A 144 6.10 -5.57 -22.40
N GLY A 145 7.22 -4.97 -22.79
CA GLY A 145 7.97 -5.41 -23.99
C GLY A 145 9.08 -4.48 -24.45
N THR A 146 9.77 -4.86 -25.54
CA THR A 146 10.78 -4.01 -26.20
C THR A 146 10.36 -3.76 -27.63
N TRP A 147 10.33 -2.49 -28.03
CA TRP A 147 10.27 -2.10 -29.43
C TRP A 147 11.65 -1.65 -29.91
N GLN A 148 12.13 -2.22 -31.02
CA GLN A 148 13.39 -1.82 -31.64
C GLN A 148 13.13 -0.88 -32.81
N VAL A 149 13.94 0.17 -32.93
CA VAL A 149 13.85 1.14 -34.04
C VAL A 149 15.05 0.98 -34.96
N GLY A 150 14.78 0.75 -36.24
CA GLY A 150 15.81 0.61 -37.27
C GLY A 150 16.65 -0.66 -37.09
N SER A 151 17.97 -0.55 -37.14
CA SER A 151 18.91 -1.66 -36.92
C SER A 151 19.21 -1.88 -35.42
N ASP A 152 18.16 -1.87 -34.59
CA ASP A 152 18.25 -1.93 -33.11
C ASP A 152 19.08 -0.80 -32.48
N ALA A 153 19.18 0.34 -33.16
CA ALA A 153 20.00 1.47 -32.70
C ALA A 153 19.37 2.19 -31.50
N ILE A 154 18.04 2.28 -31.49
CA ILE A 154 17.23 2.81 -30.39
C ILE A 154 16.22 1.74 -29.99
N SER A 155 15.93 1.62 -28.69
CA SER A 155 14.84 0.76 -28.23
C SER A 155 14.02 1.38 -27.12
N TYR A 156 12.72 1.10 -27.15
CA TYR A 156 11.75 1.50 -26.15
C TYR A 156 11.33 0.28 -25.36
N HIS A 157 11.30 0.38 -24.04
CA HIS A 157 10.93 -0.73 -23.16
C HIS A 157 9.78 -0.32 -22.24
N ALA A 158 8.99 -1.32 -21.85
CA ALA A 158 7.97 -1.21 -20.81
C ALA A 158 8.10 -2.41 -19.88
N LEU A 159 8.34 -2.19 -18.58
CA LEU A 159 8.55 -3.23 -17.59
C LEU A 159 7.62 -3.01 -16.39
N GLY A 160 6.64 -3.89 -16.21
CA GLY A 160 5.71 -3.83 -15.07
C GLY A 160 6.37 -4.26 -13.76
N GLU A 161 6.13 -3.52 -12.69
CA GLU A 161 6.61 -3.82 -11.34
C GLU A 161 5.56 -3.40 -10.28
N SER A 162 5.30 -4.27 -9.30
CA SER A 162 4.42 -3.95 -8.16
C SER A 162 5.10 -3.05 -7.13
N VAL A 163 6.44 -3.07 -7.11
CA VAL A 163 7.26 -2.30 -6.18
C VAL A 163 7.44 -0.85 -6.69
N PRO A 164 7.21 0.17 -5.85
CA PRO A 164 7.49 1.56 -6.20
C PRO A 164 8.91 1.77 -6.70
N PRO A 165 9.08 2.65 -7.70
CA PRO A 165 10.36 2.85 -8.31
C PRO A 165 11.39 3.46 -7.37
N ALA A 166 12.62 2.96 -7.43
CA ALA A 166 13.76 3.52 -6.71
C ALA A 166 14.31 4.82 -7.34
N GLN A 167 13.65 5.37 -8.35
CA GLN A 167 14.16 6.45 -9.22
C GLN A 167 13.09 7.53 -9.45
N ASP A 168 13.45 8.55 -10.23
CA ASP A 168 12.55 9.59 -10.72
C ASP A 168 11.32 8.95 -11.40
N ALA A 169 10.17 9.07 -10.74
CA ALA A 169 8.86 8.73 -11.30
C ALA A 169 8.23 9.97 -11.94
N VAL A 170 7.34 9.78 -12.91
CA VAL A 170 6.54 10.88 -13.50
C VAL A 170 5.82 11.68 -12.40
N ASP A 171 5.28 10.98 -11.41
CA ASP A 171 4.57 11.57 -10.27
C ASP A 171 5.50 12.00 -9.12
N LYS A 172 6.83 11.93 -9.31
CA LYS A 172 7.85 12.34 -8.32
C LYS A 172 7.58 11.79 -6.91
N LEU A 173 7.36 10.47 -6.82
CA LEU A 173 7.12 9.77 -5.56
C LEU A 173 8.17 10.06 -4.47
N TYR A 174 9.37 10.48 -4.89
CA TYR A 174 10.45 10.90 -4.04
C TYR A 174 10.94 12.28 -4.48
N THR A 175 11.15 13.17 -3.51
CA THR A 175 11.75 14.49 -3.77
C THR A 175 13.28 14.44 -3.76
N ASN A 176 13.90 13.38 -3.21
CA ASN A 176 15.36 13.09 -3.21
C ASN A 176 15.65 11.63 -2.75
N GLY A 177 16.44 10.87 -3.51
CA GLY A 177 17.06 9.61 -3.07
C GLY A 177 16.48 8.32 -3.67
N ALA A 178 17.31 7.25 -3.68
CA ALA A 178 16.95 5.93 -4.22
C ALA A 178 16.38 5.00 -3.13
N VAL A 179 15.36 4.22 -3.49
CA VAL A 179 14.77 3.18 -2.63
C VAL A 179 15.65 1.94 -2.67
N SER A 180 16.11 1.48 -1.52
CA SER A 180 16.62 0.11 -1.40
C SER A 180 15.48 -0.77 -0.92
N THR A 181 15.11 -1.80 -1.70
CA THR A 181 14.43 -2.96 -1.12
C THR A 181 15.34 -3.50 -0.02
N LEU A 182 14.84 -3.60 1.20
CA LEU A 182 15.65 -4.16 2.27
C LEU A 182 15.88 -5.64 1.91
N GLY A 183 17.15 -6.02 1.75
CA GLY A 183 17.58 -7.22 1.02
C GLY A 183 16.93 -8.56 1.41
N GLY A 184 17.08 -9.51 0.49
CA GLY A 184 16.51 -10.87 0.55
C GLY A 184 16.62 -11.56 1.91
N SER A 185 15.53 -12.25 2.26
CA SER A 185 15.24 -12.90 3.53
C SER A 185 15.03 -11.96 4.73
N GLY A 186 13.86 -11.32 4.79
CA GLY A 186 13.28 -10.91 6.07
C GLY A 186 13.28 -9.42 6.42
N THR A 187 13.40 -8.52 5.45
CA THR A 187 13.20 -7.08 5.70
C THR A 187 12.17 -6.49 4.74
N VAL A 188 11.13 -5.87 5.31
CA VAL A 188 9.79 -5.74 4.69
C VAL A 188 9.29 -4.28 4.61
N ALA A 189 10.14 -3.28 4.87
CA ALA A 189 9.76 -1.86 4.80
C ALA A 189 10.55 -1.09 3.74
N LEU A 190 9.89 -0.24 2.95
CA LEU A 190 10.59 0.66 2.02
C LEU A 190 11.36 1.71 2.81
N SER A 191 12.61 1.96 2.39
CA SER A 191 13.45 3.02 2.96
C SER A 191 14.16 3.81 1.84
N PRO A 192 13.90 5.13 1.70
CA PRO A 192 12.85 5.87 2.40
C PRO A 192 11.45 5.37 1.99
N PHE A 193 10.45 5.57 2.86
CA PHE A 193 9.06 5.27 2.53
C PHE A 193 8.51 6.32 1.54
N PRO A 194 7.76 5.93 0.48
CA PRO A 194 7.15 6.89 -0.44
C PRO A 194 6.10 7.72 0.30
N LEU A 195 6.15 9.05 0.16
CA LEU A 195 5.33 9.96 0.98
C LEU A 195 4.14 10.56 0.21
N THR A 196 4.08 10.38 -1.11
CA THR A 196 3.06 11.01 -1.98
C THR A 196 2.20 10.01 -2.77
N PHE A 197 2.46 8.70 -2.63
CA PHE A 197 1.80 7.67 -3.43
C PHE A 197 0.28 7.54 -3.17
N THR A 198 -0.20 8.00 -2.02
CA THR A 198 -1.63 7.96 -1.65
C THR A 198 -2.43 9.16 -2.16
N SER A 199 -1.81 10.09 -2.90
CA SER A 199 -2.40 11.40 -3.26
C SER A 199 -3.70 11.35 -4.06
N ASP A 200 -3.94 10.26 -4.78
CA ASP A 200 -5.16 9.98 -5.55
C ASP A 200 -5.81 8.63 -5.15
N VAL A 201 -5.35 8.02 -4.05
CA VAL A 201 -5.93 6.78 -3.56
C VAL A 201 -7.23 7.10 -2.82
N ILE A 202 -8.30 6.44 -3.25
CA ILE A 202 -9.60 6.48 -2.58
C ILE A 202 -9.62 5.39 -1.51
N PRO A 203 -9.89 5.73 -0.24
CA PRO A 203 -9.90 4.72 0.80
C PRO A 203 -11.12 3.79 0.67
N LEU A 204 -10.89 2.51 0.93
CA LEU A 204 -11.86 1.43 0.90
C LEU A 204 -12.00 0.82 2.30
N PRO A 205 -13.20 0.42 2.74
CA PRO A 205 -13.43 -0.22 4.03
C PRO A 205 -12.95 -1.68 4.06
N CYS A 206 -11.74 -1.94 3.56
CA CYS A 206 -11.01 -3.19 3.72
C CYS A 206 -10.02 -3.12 4.89
N HIS A 207 -9.72 -4.30 5.43
CA HIS A 207 -8.69 -4.58 6.41
C HIS A 207 -7.67 -5.53 5.77
N SER A 208 -6.45 -5.06 5.54
CA SER A 208 -5.33 -5.87 5.05
C SER A 208 -4.90 -6.84 6.15
N HIS A 209 -5.41 -8.06 6.07
CA HIS A 209 -5.16 -9.12 7.05
C HIS A 209 -3.75 -9.67 6.88
N ASN A 210 -3.09 -9.98 8.00
CA ASN A 210 -1.69 -10.43 8.02
C ASN A 210 -0.79 -9.58 7.11
N ASP A 211 -0.99 -8.27 7.14
CA ASP A 211 -0.36 -7.30 6.23
C ASP A 211 1.15 -7.57 6.03
N TYR A 212 1.85 -7.83 7.14
CA TYR A 212 3.27 -8.10 7.25
C TYR A 212 3.78 -9.35 6.49
N THR A 213 2.92 -10.22 5.95
CA THR A 213 3.34 -11.36 5.12
C THR A 213 3.58 -11.00 3.66
N ARG A 214 3.20 -9.78 3.25
CA ARG A 214 3.39 -9.27 1.88
C ARG A 214 4.82 -8.78 1.68
N ASP A 215 5.23 -8.63 0.42
CA ASP A 215 6.56 -8.14 0.07
C ASP A 215 6.78 -6.69 0.50
N ILE A 216 5.73 -5.84 0.41
CA ILE A 216 5.75 -4.45 0.87
C ILE A 216 4.44 -4.10 1.63
N PRO A 217 4.26 -4.64 2.85
CA PRO A 217 3.04 -4.64 3.65
C PRO A 217 2.24 -3.33 3.63
N LEU A 218 2.73 -2.31 4.33
CA LEU A 218 2.01 -1.06 4.50
C LEU A 218 1.79 -0.33 3.18
N TYR A 219 2.74 -0.41 2.24
CA TYR A 219 2.59 0.22 0.94
C TYR A 219 1.46 -0.42 0.14
N ASP A 220 1.45 -1.75 0.03
CA ASP A 220 0.46 -2.49 -0.74
C ASP A 220 -0.94 -2.21 -0.20
N ALA A 221 -1.15 -2.32 1.12
CA ALA A 221 -2.43 -2.03 1.75
C ALA A 221 -2.92 -0.59 1.51
N LEU A 222 -2.06 0.39 1.73
CA LEU A 222 -2.41 1.80 1.54
C LEU A 222 -2.60 2.15 0.07
N SER A 223 -1.87 1.52 -0.86
CA SER A 223 -2.02 1.77 -2.29
C SER A 223 -3.37 1.26 -2.80
N THR A 224 -3.79 0.06 -2.35
CA THR A 224 -5.12 -0.50 -2.62
C THR A 224 -6.24 0.35 -2.00
N GLY A 225 -5.94 1.09 -0.93
CA GLY A 225 -6.87 1.99 -0.25
C GLY A 225 -7.39 1.46 1.08
N CYS A 226 -6.87 0.36 1.62
CA CYS A 226 -7.43 -0.21 2.84
C CYS A 226 -7.35 0.73 4.04
N MET A 227 -8.50 0.94 4.69
CA MET A 227 -8.63 1.77 5.88
C MET A 227 -8.10 1.08 7.16
N SER A 228 -7.63 -0.16 7.07
CA SER A 228 -7.07 -0.88 8.20
C SER A 228 -5.98 -1.87 7.79
N VAL A 229 -4.98 -2.05 8.65
CA VAL A 229 -3.89 -3.03 8.53
C VAL A 229 -3.69 -3.75 9.87
N GLU A 230 -3.06 -4.91 9.83
CA GLU A 230 -2.78 -5.74 11.01
C GLU A 230 -1.29 -5.99 11.24
N ALA A 231 -0.89 -6.01 12.52
CA ALA A 231 0.42 -6.47 12.96
C ALA A 231 0.29 -7.53 14.06
N ASP A 232 0.71 -8.76 13.76
CA ASP A 232 0.85 -9.84 14.75
C ASP A 232 2.14 -9.65 15.55
N VAL A 233 2.04 -9.32 16.84
CA VAL A 233 3.22 -8.96 17.65
C VAL A 233 3.60 -10.00 18.70
N TRP A 234 4.90 -10.28 18.76
CA TRP A 234 5.56 -11.09 19.78
C TRP A 234 6.55 -10.22 20.56
N LEU A 235 6.45 -10.22 21.89
CA LEU A 235 7.40 -9.49 22.74
C LEU A 235 8.68 -10.31 22.97
N HIS A 236 9.80 -9.84 22.41
CA HIS A 236 11.12 -10.45 22.59
C HIS A 236 12.16 -9.45 23.06
N SER A 237 12.72 -9.69 24.25
CA SER A 237 13.77 -8.85 24.85
C SER A 237 13.39 -7.36 24.88
N GLY A 238 12.12 -7.05 25.15
CA GLY A 238 11.58 -5.68 25.16
C GLY A 238 11.23 -5.08 23.80
N ASN A 239 11.40 -5.82 22.70
CA ASN A 239 11.07 -5.37 21.35
C ASN A 239 9.85 -6.13 20.83
N LEU A 240 8.96 -5.41 20.14
CA LEU A 240 7.80 -5.99 19.48
C LEU A 240 8.19 -6.47 18.09
N ARG A 241 8.21 -7.79 17.91
CA ARG A 241 8.56 -8.46 16.67
C ARG A 241 7.29 -8.84 15.93
N VAL A 242 7.25 -8.57 14.63
CA VAL A 242 6.06 -8.80 13.82
C VAL A 242 6.20 -10.11 13.04
N ALA A 243 5.30 -11.06 13.26
CA ALA A 243 5.15 -12.27 12.46
C ALA A 243 3.94 -13.09 12.93
N HIS A 244 3.40 -13.92 12.05
CA HIS A 244 2.32 -14.84 12.40
C HIS A 244 2.78 -15.93 13.38
N THR A 245 3.95 -16.49 13.12
CA THR A 245 4.62 -17.45 14.01
C THR A 245 5.79 -16.78 14.70
N ASP A 246 6.10 -17.22 15.93
CA ASP A 246 7.15 -16.61 16.76
C ASP A 246 8.49 -16.49 15.99
N PRO A 247 8.94 -15.26 15.67
CA PRO A 247 10.14 -15.03 14.86
C PRO A 247 11.42 -14.93 15.72
N GLY A 248 11.29 -15.09 17.05
CA GLY A 248 12.35 -14.81 18.01
C GLY A 248 12.88 -13.37 17.91
N ASN A 249 14.14 -13.16 18.32
CA ASN A 249 14.75 -11.83 18.32
C ASN A 249 15.15 -11.32 16.92
N SER A 250 15.05 -12.13 15.88
CA SER A 250 15.45 -11.78 14.50
C SER A 250 14.33 -11.22 13.64
N GLY A 251 13.07 -11.29 14.09
CA GLY A 251 11.94 -10.77 13.32
C GLY A 251 11.99 -9.25 13.09
N PRO A 252 11.31 -8.75 12.06
CA PRO A 252 11.15 -7.31 11.86
C PRO A 252 10.42 -6.69 13.05
N THR A 253 10.67 -5.41 13.32
CA THR A 253 9.99 -4.70 14.42
C THR A 253 8.75 -3.97 13.94
N ILE A 254 7.78 -3.74 14.83
CA ILE A 254 6.61 -2.90 14.52
C ILE A 254 7.04 -1.46 14.17
N GLN A 255 8.16 -0.98 14.73
CA GLN A 255 8.72 0.33 14.41
C GLN A 255 9.09 0.44 12.94
N ASP A 256 9.80 -0.56 12.42
CA ASP A 256 10.30 -0.55 11.06
C ASP A 256 9.18 -0.76 10.03
N LEU A 257 8.22 -1.64 10.33
CA LEU A 257 7.14 -1.97 9.38
C LEU A 257 5.99 -0.95 9.37
N TYR A 258 5.66 -0.36 10.52
CA TYR A 258 4.43 0.42 10.66
C TYR A 258 4.68 1.82 11.25
N ILE A 259 5.27 1.92 12.45
CA ILE A 259 5.28 3.19 13.19
C ILE A 259 6.11 4.26 12.46
N ASN A 260 7.34 3.95 12.05
CA ASN A 260 8.21 4.92 11.38
C ASN A 260 7.70 5.30 9.98
N PRO A 261 7.25 4.35 9.12
CA PRO A 261 6.61 4.68 7.85
C PRO A 261 5.37 5.57 7.99
N LEU A 262 4.46 5.25 8.93
CA LEU A 262 3.25 6.04 9.17
C LEU A 262 3.59 7.45 9.68
N LEU A 263 4.54 7.56 10.60
CA LEU A 263 5.00 8.85 11.11
C LEU A 263 5.56 9.73 9.98
N ALA A 264 6.45 9.17 9.15
CA ALA A 264 7.03 9.90 8.02
C ALA A 264 5.96 10.34 7.00
N LEU A 265 5.03 9.46 6.67
CA LEU A 265 3.91 9.76 5.76
C LEU A 265 3.05 10.89 6.32
N LEU A 266 2.65 10.81 7.59
CA LEU A 266 1.78 11.81 8.21
C LEU A 266 2.48 13.14 8.42
N ASP A 267 3.76 13.16 8.78
CA ASP A 267 4.55 14.40 8.90
C ASP A 267 4.66 15.12 7.56
N ALA A 268 4.86 14.39 6.47
CA ALA A 268 4.86 14.96 5.12
C ALA A 268 3.50 15.55 4.73
N GLN A 269 2.40 14.93 5.16
CA GLN A 269 1.03 15.43 4.92
C GLN A 269 0.63 16.57 5.87
N ASN A 270 1.38 16.78 6.96
CA ASN A 270 1.09 17.77 7.99
C ASN A 270 2.34 18.66 8.32
N PRO A 271 2.99 19.30 7.32
CA PRO A 271 4.35 19.87 7.46
C PRO A 271 4.48 21.06 8.42
N ASN A 272 3.38 21.74 8.74
CA ASN A 272 3.38 22.90 9.65
C ASN A 272 2.92 22.54 11.08
N GLY A 273 2.66 21.26 11.36
CA GLY A 273 1.98 20.83 12.58
C GLY A 273 0.54 21.34 12.67
N GLY A 274 -0.22 20.85 13.64
CA GLY A 274 -1.60 21.31 13.92
C GLY A 274 -2.70 20.79 12.98
N ASN A 275 -2.38 20.48 11.72
CA ASN A 275 -3.27 19.73 10.84
C ASN A 275 -3.40 18.27 11.30
N ARG A 276 -4.47 17.61 10.86
CA ARG A 276 -4.81 16.22 11.22
C ARG A 276 -5.22 15.43 10.00
N ASN A 277 -4.55 15.70 8.88
CA ASN A 277 -4.76 14.96 7.64
C ASN A 277 -4.31 13.51 7.88
N GLY A 278 -5.20 12.57 7.60
CA GLY A 278 -4.97 11.12 7.59
C GLY A 278 -4.10 10.71 6.41
N VAL A 279 -3.88 9.41 6.23
CA VAL A 279 -2.95 8.88 5.22
C VAL A 279 -3.44 9.06 3.77
N TYR A 280 -4.72 9.37 3.58
CA TYR A 280 -5.38 9.55 2.27
C TYR A 280 -5.75 11.03 2.04
N PRO A 281 -4.98 11.80 1.26
CA PRO A 281 -5.28 13.22 1.00
C PRO A 281 -6.67 13.50 0.43
N GLN A 282 -7.20 12.63 -0.44
CA GLN A 282 -8.55 12.77 -1.01
C GLN A 282 -9.66 12.62 0.03
N SER A 283 -9.36 11.98 1.18
CA SER A 283 -10.26 11.85 2.32
C SER A 283 -9.48 12.12 3.61
N SER A 284 -9.02 13.36 3.75
CA SER A 284 -8.09 13.76 4.82
C SER A 284 -8.57 13.51 6.26
N SER A 285 -9.87 13.31 6.50
CA SER A 285 -10.38 12.94 7.83
C SER A 285 -10.44 11.43 8.07
N GLN A 286 -10.17 10.60 7.06
CA GLN A 286 -10.19 9.15 7.17
C GLN A 286 -9.05 8.68 8.09
N SER A 287 -9.43 8.07 9.21
CA SER A 287 -8.48 7.41 10.12
C SER A 287 -8.06 6.06 9.56
N LEU A 288 -6.77 5.73 9.63
CA LEU A 288 -6.25 4.40 9.41
C LEU A 288 -6.27 3.62 10.72
N VAL A 289 -6.82 2.41 10.71
CA VAL A 289 -6.76 1.54 11.88
C VAL A 289 -5.56 0.61 11.80
N LEU A 290 -4.64 0.75 12.76
CA LEU A 290 -3.58 -0.24 13.01
C LEU A 290 -4.08 -1.21 14.09
N LEU A 291 -4.49 -2.40 13.66
CA LEU A 291 -4.84 -3.50 14.55
C LEU A 291 -3.57 -4.22 14.97
N ILE A 292 -3.34 -4.34 16.27
CA ILE A 292 -2.16 -5.00 16.85
C ILE A 292 -2.65 -6.25 17.59
N ASP A 293 -2.41 -7.42 17.03
CA ASP A 293 -2.78 -8.71 17.62
C ASP A 293 -1.64 -9.22 18.51
N PHE A 294 -1.93 -9.39 19.81
CA PHE A 294 -0.93 -9.80 20.79
C PHE A 294 -0.81 -11.33 20.80
N LYS A 295 0.30 -11.85 20.28
CA LYS A 295 0.57 -13.30 20.26
C LYS A 295 1.29 -13.82 21.50
N SER A 296 1.94 -12.94 22.26
CA SER A 296 2.62 -13.23 23.54
C SER A 296 1.77 -12.85 24.76
N ASP A 297 2.35 -12.86 25.97
CA ASP A 297 1.68 -12.44 27.21
C ASP A 297 1.07 -11.04 27.08
N GLY A 298 -0.24 -10.94 27.34
CA GLY A 298 -1.01 -9.74 27.05
C GLY A 298 -0.59 -8.50 27.84
N THR A 299 -0.25 -8.66 29.12
CA THR A 299 0.05 -7.51 30.01
C THR A 299 1.40 -6.90 29.68
N THR A 300 2.45 -7.72 29.57
CA THR A 300 3.79 -7.21 29.23
C THR A 300 3.86 -6.70 27.79
N THR A 301 3.12 -7.33 26.87
CA THR A 301 3.01 -6.86 25.47
C THR A 301 2.30 -5.51 25.42
N TRP A 302 1.27 -5.27 26.24
CA TRP A 302 0.59 -3.98 26.33
C TRP A 302 1.55 -2.83 26.67
N ASP A 303 2.36 -3.00 27.71
CA ASP A 303 3.33 -1.97 28.14
C ASP A 303 4.33 -1.63 27.02
N ALA A 304 4.79 -2.66 26.29
CA ALA A 304 5.67 -2.50 25.13
C ALA A 304 4.98 -1.79 23.96
N VAL A 305 3.72 -2.13 23.67
CA VAL A 305 2.90 -1.49 22.61
C VAL A 305 2.66 -0.03 22.93
N TYR A 306 2.22 0.26 24.16
CA TYR A 306 2.00 1.63 24.60
C TYR A 306 3.26 2.50 24.45
N THR A 307 4.44 1.94 24.78
CA THR A 307 5.75 2.59 24.60
C THR A 307 6.09 2.77 23.13
N ALA A 308 5.88 1.76 22.29
CA ALA A 308 6.16 1.79 20.85
C ALA A 308 5.36 2.86 20.11
N LEU A 309 4.17 3.19 20.60
CA LEU A 309 3.26 4.20 20.03
C LEU A 309 3.63 5.64 20.37
N GLN A 310 4.61 5.86 21.27
CA GLN A 310 4.97 7.21 21.74
C GLN A 310 5.28 8.21 20.62
N PRO A 311 6.00 7.86 19.53
CA PRO A 311 6.26 8.81 18.45
C PRO A 311 4.99 9.34 17.77
N LEU A 312 4.00 8.48 17.51
CA LEU A 312 2.71 8.89 16.92
C LEU A 312 1.88 9.72 17.91
N ARG A 313 1.99 9.41 19.20
CA ARG A 313 1.35 10.15 20.28
C ARG A 313 1.93 11.55 20.44
N ASP A 314 3.25 11.69 20.45
CA ASP A 314 3.95 12.98 20.54
C ASP A 314 3.60 13.89 19.36
N ALA A 315 3.43 13.31 18.17
CA ALA A 315 2.97 14.02 16.97
C ALA A 315 1.46 14.36 16.99
N GLY A 316 0.69 13.77 17.92
CA GLY A 316 -0.75 14.00 18.06
C GLY A 316 -1.61 13.31 17.01
N TYR A 317 -1.13 12.17 16.47
CA TYR A 317 -1.79 11.41 15.41
C TYR A 317 -2.70 10.28 15.89
N LEU A 318 -2.69 9.92 17.19
CA LEU A 318 -3.51 8.82 17.73
C LEU A 318 -4.90 9.29 18.13
N SER A 319 -5.92 8.55 17.67
CA SER A 319 -7.31 8.72 18.10
C SER A 319 -7.42 8.36 19.58
N TYR A 320 -8.32 9.00 20.30
CA TYR A 320 -8.43 8.81 21.74
C TYR A 320 -9.85 9.09 22.24
N TRP A 321 -10.18 8.52 23.38
CA TRP A 321 -11.41 8.84 24.09
C TRP A 321 -11.20 10.01 25.05
N TYR A 322 -12.07 11.01 24.98
CA TYR A 322 -12.01 12.17 25.88
C TYR A 322 -13.39 12.54 26.41
N GLY A 323 -13.54 12.48 27.73
CA GLY A 323 -14.82 12.74 28.39
C GLY A 323 -15.87 11.71 27.99
N SER A 324 -16.72 12.06 27.02
CA SER A 324 -17.80 11.22 26.51
C SER A 324 -17.79 11.06 24.99
N GLU A 325 -16.69 11.39 24.33
CA GLU A 325 -16.59 11.34 22.86
C GLU A 325 -15.30 10.67 22.38
N PHE A 326 -15.41 10.01 21.23
CA PHE A 326 -14.28 9.50 20.47
C PHE A 326 -13.73 10.63 19.60
N VAL A 327 -12.48 11.02 19.86
CA VAL A 327 -11.78 12.02 19.06
C VAL A 327 -10.95 11.32 17.99
N SER A 328 -11.49 11.29 16.78
CA SER A 328 -10.79 10.73 15.62
C SER A 328 -9.54 11.55 15.26
N ARG A 329 -8.45 10.83 14.95
CA ARG A 329 -7.17 11.35 14.46
C ARG A 329 -6.67 10.45 13.32
N PRO A 330 -5.57 10.82 12.63
CA PRO A 330 -5.04 10.04 11.51
C PRO A 330 -4.91 8.53 11.74
N ILE A 331 -4.55 8.10 12.96
CA ILE A 331 -4.37 6.68 13.30
C ILE A 331 -5.27 6.29 14.48
N THR A 332 -6.02 5.20 14.36
CA THR A 332 -6.73 4.57 15.47
C THR A 332 -6.05 3.24 15.82
N ILE A 333 -5.70 3.03 17.08
CA ILE A 333 -5.04 1.80 17.53
C ILE A 333 -6.09 0.85 18.10
N VAL A 334 -6.08 -0.39 17.61
CA VAL A 334 -6.95 -1.46 18.11
C VAL A 334 -6.09 -2.64 18.57
N ALA A 335 -6.20 -3.04 19.83
CA ALA A 335 -5.53 -4.19 20.40
C ALA A 335 -6.43 -5.43 20.34
N SER A 336 -5.89 -6.54 19.84
CA SER A 336 -6.58 -7.84 19.72
C SER A 336 -5.72 -8.98 20.29
N GLY A 337 -6.13 -10.23 20.05
CA GLY A 337 -5.43 -11.42 20.52
C GLY A 337 -5.44 -11.55 22.05
N ASN A 338 -4.26 -11.70 22.65
CA ASN A 338 -4.11 -11.81 24.11
C ASN A 338 -4.24 -10.47 24.86
N ALA A 339 -4.58 -9.37 24.18
CA ALA A 339 -4.73 -8.06 24.82
C ALA A 339 -5.82 -8.09 25.91
N PRO A 340 -5.51 -7.68 27.15
CA PRO A 340 -6.48 -7.73 28.24
C PRO A 340 -7.33 -6.45 28.31
N LEU A 341 -8.66 -6.59 28.32
CA LEU A 341 -9.61 -5.47 28.54
C LEU A 341 -9.29 -4.65 29.81
N ALA A 342 -8.75 -5.31 30.84
CA ALA A 342 -8.33 -4.65 32.08
C ALA A 342 -7.25 -3.57 31.86
N GLN A 343 -6.41 -3.68 30.82
CA GLN A 343 -5.42 -2.65 30.50
C GLN A 343 -6.04 -1.48 29.72
N ALA A 344 -6.94 -1.76 28.77
CA ALA A 344 -7.64 -0.73 28.01
C ALA A 344 -8.45 0.23 28.91
N THR A 345 -9.04 -0.30 29.98
CA THR A 345 -9.85 0.46 30.96
C THR A 345 -9.03 1.08 32.10
N ASN A 346 -7.73 0.76 32.21
CA ASN A 346 -6.88 1.21 33.30
C ASN A 346 -6.18 2.53 32.96
N THR A 347 -6.46 3.59 33.72
CA THR A 347 -5.89 4.92 33.52
C THR A 347 -4.37 5.03 33.78
N THR A 348 -3.75 4.00 34.36
CA THR A 348 -2.28 3.93 34.54
C THR A 348 -1.61 3.32 33.32
N ALA A 349 -2.22 2.30 32.72
CA ALA A 349 -1.66 1.58 31.57
C ALA A 349 -2.10 2.13 30.22
N ASN A 350 -3.22 2.85 30.19
CA ASN A 350 -3.75 3.56 29.03
C ASN A 350 -4.17 4.99 29.44
N PRO A 351 -3.25 5.82 29.98
CA PRO A 351 -3.58 7.14 30.53
C PRO A 351 -4.12 8.13 29.48
N HIS A 352 -3.82 7.90 28.19
CA HIS A 352 -4.33 8.72 27.09
C HIS A 352 -5.62 8.19 26.49
N HIS A 353 -6.09 7.00 26.90
CA HIS A 353 -7.25 6.34 26.32
C HIS A 353 -7.18 6.25 24.79
N ASP A 354 -6.00 5.91 24.26
CA ASP A 354 -5.68 5.92 22.82
C ASP A 354 -5.42 4.53 22.23
N ILE A 355 -5.57 3.48 23.05
CA ILE A 355 -5.61 2.08 22.62
C ILE A 355 -6.99 1.52 22.93
N PHE A 356 -7.69 1.04 21.90
CA PHE A 356 -9.03 0.47 21.99
C PHE A 356 -8.99 -1.05 21.81
N MET A 357 -9.97 -1.76 22.34
CA MET A 357 -10.09 -3.22 22.19
C MET A 357 -10.77 -3.60 20.88
N ASP A 358 -10.37 -4.76 20.37
CA ASP A 358 -11.15 -5.61 19.48
C ASP A 358 -11.90 -6.66 20.31
N SER A 359 -13.21 -6.47 20.46
CA SER A 359 -14.10 -7.40 21.17
C SER A 359 -14.54 -8.55 20.25
N ARG A 360 -15.27 -9.53 20.80
CA ARG A 360 -15.78 -10.70 20.06
C ARG A 360 -17.30 -10.64 19.90
N VAL A 361 -17.79 -10.41 18.68
CA VAL A 361 -19.23 -10.19 18.42
C VAL A 361 -20.09 -11.45 18.62
N ASN A 362 -19.46 -12.62 18.59
CA ASN A 362 -20.06 -13.92 18.89
C ASN A 362 -19.92 -14.34 20.37
N GLU A 363 -19.42 -13.46 21.24
CA GLU A 363 -19.30 -13.68 22.69
C GLU A 363 -20.05 -12.57 23.48
N SER A 364 -19.89 -12.55 24.81
CA SER A 364 -20.46 -11.47 25.63
C SER A 364 -19.73 -10.15 25.40
N LEU A 365 -20.48 -9.09 25.11
CA LEU A 365 -19.99 -7.71 25.00
C LEU A 365 -20.09 -6.95 26.33
N ASP A 366 -20.19 -7.64 27.46
CA ASP A 366 -20.18 -7.03 28.79
C ASP A 366 -18.80 -6.45 29.12
N GLY A 367 -18.79 -5.26 29.74
CA GLY A 367 -17.56 -4.52 30.04
C GLY A 367 -17.00 -3.72 28.86
N TYR A 368 -17.52 -3.93 27.66
CA TYR A 368 -17.14 -3.15 26.47
C TYR A 368 -18.15 -2.03 26.19
N ASP A 369 -17.60 -0.84 25.90
CA ASP A 369 -18.32 0.33 25.40
C ASP A 369 -17.37 1.19 24.53
N THR A 370 -17.89 2.29 23.98
CA THR A 370 -17.13 3.16 23.07
C THR A 370 -15.93 3.87 23.71
N SER A 371 -15.80 3.86 25.05
CA SER A 371 -14.63 4.43 25.72
C SER A 371 -13.41 3.52 25.70
N ASN A 372 -13.60 2.23 25.39
CA ASN A 372 -12.54 1.23 25.47
C ASN A 372 -12.49 0.26 24.28
N THR A 373 -13.49 0.26 23.40
CA THR A 373 -13.60 -0.68 22.27
C THR A 373 -13.91 0.06 20.98
N TYR A 374 -13.28 -0.39 19.89
CA TYR A 374 -13.51 0.14 18.55
C TYR A 374 -14.11 -0.92 17.62
N TYR A 375 -13.62 -2.16 17.71
CA TYR A 375 -14.08 -3.29 16.90
C TYR A 375 -14.83 -4.34 17.71
N ALA A 376 -15.75 -5.02 17.03
CA ALA A 376 -16.31 -6.29 17.45
C ALA A 376 -16.11 -7.29 16.31
N SER A 377 -15.02 -8.03 16.37
CA SER A 377 -14.67 -8.99 15.33
C SER A 377 -15.15 -10.41 15.66
N ALA A 378 -15.22 -11.31 14.70
CA ALA A 378 -15.28 -12.75 14.98
C ALA A 378 -14.63 -13.59 13.87
N ASP A 379 -14.16 -14.78 14.25
CA ASP A 379 -13.80 -15.83 13.29
C ASP A 379 -15.07 -16.25 12.54
N PHE A 380 -15.05 -16.17 11.21
CA PHE A 380 -16.24 -16.37 10.40
C PHE A 380 -16.79 -17.80 10.53
N GLU A 381 -15.90 -18.79 10.58
CA GLU A 381 -16.30 -20.19 10.61
C GLU A 381 -17.08 -20.55 11.88
N SER A 382 -16.58 -20.11 13.03
CA SER A 382 -17.18 -20.33 14.35
C SER A 382 -18.41 -19.44 14.59
N ALA A 383 -18.41 -18.20 14.08
CA ALA A 383 -19.52 -17.28 14.28
C ALA A 383 -20.71 -17.56 13.35
N ILE A 384 -20.44 -17.90 12.10
CA ILE A 384 -21.44 -18.02 11.03
C ILE A 384 -21.50 -19.46 10.52
N THR A 385 -20.48 -19.89 9.77
CA THR A 385 -20.43 -21.22 9.13
C THR A 385 -19.06 -21.55 8.53
N SER A 386 -18.68 -22.82 8.57
CA SER A 386 -17.51 -23.37 7.86
C SER A 386 -17.80 -23.82 6.42
N SER A 387 -19.07 -23.88 6.00
CA SER A 387 -19.43 -24.16 4.60
C SER A 387 -19.47 -22.86 3.81
N GLY A 388 -18.34 -22.52 3.18
CA GLY A 388 -18.04 -21.20 2.65
C GLY A 388 -18.31 -20.98 1.17
N SER A 389 -19.57 -20.81 0.78
CA SER A 389 -19.92 -20.34 -0.57
C SER A 389 -21.11 -19.40 -0.51
N ALA A 390 -21.09 -18.35 -1.31
CA ALA A 390 -22.24 -17.50 -1.51
C ALA A 390 -23.32 -18.19 -2.37
N PRO A 391 -24.63 -17.91 -2.14
CA PRO A 391 -25.15 -17.10 -1.05
C PRO A 391 -25.19 -17.86 0.29
N LEU A 392 -25.10 -17.14 1.40
CA LEU A 392 -25.31 -17.71 2.73
C LEU A 392 -26.74 -18.25 2.87
N SER A 393 -26.87 -19.38 3.58
CA SER A 393 -28.18 -19.91 3.95
C SER A 393 -28.95 -18.91 4.84
N SER A 394 -30.29 -18.91 4.78
CA SER A 394 -31.10 -17.99 5.59
C SER A 394 -30.80 -18.05 7.10
N PRO A 395 -30.53 -19.21 7.73
CA PRO A 395 -30.07 -19.26 9.11
C PRO A 395 -28.73 -18.55 9.36
N ASN A 396 -27.77 -18.66 8.44
CA ASN A 396 -26.47 -17.99 8.54
C ASN A 396 -26.59 -16.47 8.34
N GLN A 397 -27.44 -16.03 7.41
CA GLN A 397 -27.77 -14.62 7.23
C GLN A 397 -28.42 -14.01 8.49
N GLN A 398 -29.30 -14.76 9.16
CA GLN A 398 -29.90 -14.32 10.43
C GLN A 398 -28.86 -14.18 11.55
N LYS A 399 -27.91 -15.12 11.66
CA LYS A 399 -26.80 -15.01 12.61
C LYS A 399 -25.93 -13.78 12.34
N LEU A 400 -25.54 -13.58 11.09
CA LEU A 400 -24.76 -12.42 10.64
C LEU A 400 -25.48 -11.13 11.01
N THR A 401 -26.75 -11.00 10.63
CA THR A 401 -27.57 -9.82 10.95
C THR A 401 -27.67 -9.58 12.45
N GLY A 402 -27.88 -10.63 13.24
CA GLY A 402 -27.97 -10.51 14.71
C GLY A 402 -26.68 -10.01 15.35
N GLN A 403 -25.53 -10.46 14.87
CA GLN A 403 -24.22 -10.02 15.34
C GLN A 403 -23.90 -8.59 14.92
N LEU A 404 -24.18 -8.22 13.66
CA LEU A 404 -24.08 -6.84 13.18
C LEU A 404 -24.89 -5.88 14.07
N ILE A 405 -26.17 -6.21 14.33
CA ILE A 405 -27.02 -5.42 15.23
C ILE A 405 -26.42 -5.33 16.63
N ALA A 406 -25.89 -6.43 17.19
CA ALA A 406 -25.31 -6.45 18.53
C ALA A 406 -24.08 -5.54 18.63
N GLY A 407 -23.16 -5.59 17.66
CA GLY A 407 -21.99 -4.73 17.59
C GLY A 407 -22.35 -3.26 17.37
N HIS A 408 -23.20 -2.97 16.38
CA HIS A 408 -23.63 -1.61 16.07
C HIS A 408 -24.41 -0.96 17.21
N THR A 409 -25.22 -1.72 17.97
CA THR A 409 -25.92 -1.21 19.16
C THR A 409 -24.96 -0.72 20.24
N LYS A 410 -23.76 -1.32 20.33
CA LYS A 410 -22.68 -0.88 21.23
C LYS A 410 -21.85 0.27 20.65
N GLY A 411 -22.05 0.62 19.38
CA GLY A 411 -21.24 1.61 18.66
C GLY A 411 -19.93 1.06 18.12
N PHE A 412 -19.80 -0.26 17.97
CA PHE A 412 -18.59 -0.91 17.44
C PHE A 412 -18.72 -1.15 15.95
N LEU A 413 -17.60 -1.09 15.22
CA LEU A 413 -17.53 -1.55 13.84
C LEU A 413 -17.29 -3.07 13.84
N VAL A 414 -18.02 -3.81 13.02
CA VAL A 414 -18.00 -5.27 12.97
C VAL A 414 -17.18 -5.77 11.78
N ARG A 415 -16.35 -6.79 12.01
CA ARG A 415 -15.57 -7.47 10.97
C ARG A 415 -15.49 -8.97 11.23
N TYR A 416 -15.16 -9.73 10.19
CA TYR A 416 -14.96 -11.17 10.30
C TYR A 416 -13.64 -11.58 9.66
N TRP A 417 -12.81 -12.36 10.36
CA TRP A 417 -11.59 -12.95 9.79
C TRP A 417 -11.83 -14.43 9.45
N ASP A 418 -10.87 -15.08 8.78
CA ASP A 418 -10.98 -16.46 8.28
C ASP A 418 -12.23 -16.68 7.41
N ILE A 419 -12.48 -15.73 6.49
CA ILE A 419 -13.59 -15.84 5.53
C ILE A 419 -13.22 -16.92 4.49
N PRO A 420 -14.01 -17.99 4.33
CA PRO A 420 -13.60 -19.20 3.61
C PRO A 420 -13.54 -19.05 2.08
N SER A 421 -14.13 -18.00 1.50
CA SER A 421 -14.07 -17.72 0.07
C SER A 421 -14.30 -16.24 -0.22
N THR A 422 -13.62 -15.71 -1.25
CA THR A 422 -13.85 -14.36 -1.80
C THR A 422 -15.27 -14.19 -2.35
N ASP A 423 -15.95 -15.28 -2.74
CA ASP A 423 -17.34 -15.24 -3.21
C ASP A 423 -18.31 -14.65 -2.17
N LEU A 424 -17.97 -14.76 -0.88
CA LEU A 424 -18.79 -14.22 0.21
C LEU A 424 -18.57 -12.72 0.45
N TRP A 425 -17.48 -12.14 -0.07
CA TRP A 425 -17.08 -10.78 0.29
C TRP A 425 -18.14 -9.74 -0.05
N GLN A 426 -18.73 -9.82 -1.25
CA GLN A 426 -19.79 -8.89 -1.64
C GLN A 426 -21.03 -9.03 -0.74
N GLU A 427 -21.45 -10.26 -0.44
CA GLU A 427 -22.60 -10.51 0.44
C GLU A 427 -22.35 -9.95 1.86
N LEU A 428 -21.12 -10.01 2.36
CA LEU A 428 -20.74 -9.45 3.67
C LEU A 428 -20.76 -7.92 3.67
N VAL A 429 -20.22 -7.29 2.64
CA VAL A 429 -20.26 -5.82 2.47
C VAL A 429 -21.71 -5.35 2.37
N ASP A 430 -22.52 -6.01 1.53
CA ASP A 430 -23.94 -5.70 1.36
C ASP A 430 -24.75 -5.89 2.65
N ALA A 431 -24.36 -6.84 3.50
CA ALA A 431 -24.99 -7.07 4.80
C ALA A 431 -24.67 -5.97 5.83
N GLY A 432 -23.62 -5.16 5.60
CA GLY A 432 -23.20 -4.08 6.49
C GLY A 432 -22.01 -4.42 7.38
N VAL A 433 -21.14 -5.37 6.97
CA VAL A 433 -19.82 -5.54 7.59
C VAL A 433 -19.00 -4.27 7.35
N ASP A 434 -18.52 -3.65 8.44
CA ASP A 434 -17.90 -2.33 8.37
C ASP A 434 -16.46 -2.37 7.85
N ARG A 435 -15.75 -3.49 8.04
CA ARG A 435 -14.39 -3.70 7.56
C ARG A 435 -14.24 -5.11 7.00
N LEU A 436 -14.20 -5.23 5.67
CA LEU A 436 -13.99 -6.50 5.01
C LEU A 436 -12.56 -7.00 5.30
N ASN A 437 -12.41 -8.23 5.83
CA ASN A 437 -11.09 -8.84 5.98
C ASN A 437 -10.59 -9.33 4.63
N VAL A 438 -9.42 -8.87 4.23
CA VAL A 438 -8.86 -9.10 2.89
C VAL A 438 -7.50 -9.79 3.00
N ASP A 439 -7.46 -11.03 2.54
CA ASP A 439 -6.23 -11.79 2.36
C ASP A 439 -5.62 -11.55 0.96
N ASP A 440 -6.46 -11.45 -0.07
CA ASP A 440 -6.04 -11.13 -1.44
C ASP A 440 -6.40 -9.69 -1.81
N LEU A 441 -5.38 -8.83 -1.92
CA LEU A 441 -5.57 -7.43 -2.30
C LEU A 441 -6.03 -7.26 -3.76
N ASN A 442 -5.74 -8.22 -4.66
CA ASN A 442 -6.16 -8.10 -6.05
C ASN A 442 -7.68 -8.21 -6.19
N ALA A 443 -8.28 -9.15 -5.45
CA ALA A 443 -9.73 -9.39 -5.46
C ALA A 443 -10.55 -8.21 -4.90
N VAL A 444 -9.93 -7.26 -4.19
CA VAL A 444 -10.58 -6.03 -3.71
C VAL A 444 -11.15 -5.22 -4.87
N ALA A 445 -10.53 -5.27 -6.05
CA ALA A 445 -10.99 -4.55 -7.23
C ALA A 445 -12.43 -4.95 -7.64
N GLY A 446 -12.82 -6.21 -7.40
CA GLY A 446 -14.15 -6.73 -7.74
C GLY A 446 -15.24 -6.45 -6.72
N ILE A 447 -14.93 -5.83 -5.59
CA ILE A 447 -15.90 -5.56 -4.52
C ILE A 447 -16.50 -4.16 -4.69
N ASP A 448 -17.82 -4.08 -4.67
CA ASP A 448 -18.57 -2.82 -4.54
C ASP A 448 -18.70 -2.47 -3.06
N PHE A 449 -17.93 -1.48 -2.62
CA PHE A 449 -17.97 -0.98 -1.25
C PHE A 449 -19.05 0.08 -1.00
N HIS A 450 -19.94 0.33 -1.97
CA HIS A 450 -20.98 1.37 -1.91
C HIS A 450 -20.37 2.72 -1.55
N LEU A 451 -19.30 3.11 -2.25
CA LEU A 451 -18.62 4.37 -1.99
C LEU A 451 -19.62 5.50 -2.17
N SER A 452 -19.94 6.19 -1.09
CA SER A 452 -20.98 7.20 -1.10
C SER A 452 -20.57 8.32 -2.04
N SER A 453 -21.36 8.58 -3.09
CA SER A 453 -21.27 9.81 -3.90
C SER A 453 -21.52 11.06 -3.07
#